data_AF-A0A084IIY9-F1
#
_entry.id   AF-A0A084IIY9-F1
#
_cell.length_a   1.000
_cell.length_b   1.000
_cell.length_c   1.000
_cell.angle_alpha   90.00
_cell.angle_beta   90.00
_cell.angle_gamma   90.00
#
_symmetry.space_group_name_H-M   'P 1'
#
loop_
_entity.id
_entity.type
_entity.pdbx_description
1 polymer ?
#
loop_
_entity_poly.entity_id
_entity_poly.type
_entity_poly.pdbx_seq_one_letter_code
_entity_poly.pdbx_strand_id
1 'polypeptide(L)'
;MKYVVGYSLPYFHHVQVGIEADSPDHAIERAQALFDTCEIWDDTPEHPLLRDDFDEDVDAGAALTFEIVQTIETEGDFPVSDSSVKQLRSDARARAAARALVAAYQQGETNGGSIDWSDLDTAYELARASQADQP
;
A
#
# COMPACT_ATOMS: atom_id res chain seq x y z
N MET A 1 5.79 -29.92 -14.93
CA MET A 1 4.63 -29.05 -14.67
C MET A 1 4.99 -28.05 -13.59
N LYS A 2 4.48 -26.83 -13.71
CA LYS A 2 4.46 -25.76 -12.71
C LYS A 2 2.99 -25.41 -12.45
N TYR A 3 2.70 -24.80 -11.31
CA TYR A 3 1.32 -24.48 -10.92
C TYR A 3 1.25 -23.08 -10.32
N VAL A 4 0.22 -22.32 -10.68
CA VAL A 4 -0.21 -21.12 -9.96
C VAL A 4 -1.24 -21.57 -8.94
N VAL A 5 -0.97 -21.28 -7.67
CA VAL A 5 -1.82 -21.65 -6.55
C VAL A 5 -2.40 -20.38 -5.95
N GLY A 6 -3.70 -20.38 -5.70
CA GLY A 6 -4.42 -19.23 -5.13
C GLY A 6 -5.37 -19.65 -4.03
N TYR A 7 -5.89 -18.66 -3.32
CA TYR A 7 -7.03 -18.75 -2.43
C TYR A 7 -7.74 -17.40 -2.43
N SER A 8 -8.97 -17.34 -1.92
CA SER A 8 -9.72 -16.10 -1.71
C SER A 8 -10.45 -16.16 -0.38
N LEU A 9 -10.57 -15.02 0.29
CA LEU A 9 -11.32 -14.87 1.53
C LEU A 9 -12.28 -13.68 1.41
N PRO A 10 -13.46 -13.74 2.05
CA PRO A 10 -14.30 -12.57 2.23
C PRO A 10 -13.69 -11.61 3.28
N TYR A 11 -13.80 -10.31 3.01
CA TYR A 11 -13.34 -9.25 3.91
C TYR A 11 -14.42 -8.18 4.06
N PHE A 12 -14.44 -7.52 5.22
CA PHE A 12 -15.13 -6.26 5.44
C PHE A 12 -14.17 -5.10 5.24
N HIS A 13 -14.62 -4.10 4.47
CA HIS A 13 -13.92 -2.82 4.36
C HIS A 13 -14.43 -1.87 5.44
N HIS A 14 -13.56 -1.48 6.36
CA HIS A 14 -13.86 -0.57 7.46
C HIS A 14 -13.30 0.81 7.17
N VAL A 15 -14.19 1.74 6.82
CA VAL A 15 -13.84 3.15 6.63
C VAL A 15 -14.44 3.98 7.77
N GLN A 16 -13.62 4.84 8.39
CA GLN A 16 -14.06 5.83 9.36
C GLN A 16 -13.42 7.17 9.03
N VAL A 17 -14.23 8.23 9.00
CA VAL A 17 -13.78 9.60 8.74
C VAL A 17 -14.23 10.54 9.85
N GLY A 18 -13.41 11.54 10.16
CA GLY A 18 -13.81 12.63 11.03
C GLY A 18 -14.74 13.59 10.29
N ILE A 19 -15.91 13.89 10.85
CA ILE A 19 -16.84 14.89 10.29
C ILE A 19 -17.31 15.80 11.42
N GLU A 20 -17.06 17.10 11.27
CA GLU A 20 -17.68 18.13 12.10
C GLU A 20 -19.00 18.57 11.46
N ALA A 21 -20.08 18.52 12.24
CA ALA A 21 -21.41 18.92 11.81
C ALA A 21 -22.30 19.29 13.01
N ASP A 22 -23.32 20.11 12.76
CA ASP A 22 -24.26 20.57 13.80
C ASP A 22 -25.22 19.46 14.31
N SER A 23 -25.30 18.32 13.62
CA SER A 23 -26.13 17.17 14.00
C SER A 23 -25.60 15.86 13.41
N PRO A 24 -26.00 14.69 13.99
CA PRO A 24 -25.66 13.39 13.42
C PRO A 24 -26.14 13.20 11.97
N ASP A 25 -27.36 13.65 11.66
CA ASP A 25 -27.92 13.52 10.31
C ASP A 25 -27.10 14.34 9.30
N HIS A 26 -26.70 15.55 9.66
CA HIS A 26 -25.86 16.39 8.80
C HIS A 26 -24.45 15.79 8.64
N ALA A 27 -23.91 15.11 9.66
CA ALA A 27 -22.65 14.39 9.54
C ALA A 27 -22.74 13.23 8.51
N ILE A 28 -23.85 12.48 8.52
CA ILE A 28 -24.11 11.40 7.56
C ILE A 28 -24.28 11.96 6.14
N GLU A 29 -25.07 13.03 5.98
CA GLU A 29 -25.24 13.70 4.67
C GLU A 29 -23.91 14.20 4.11
N ARG A 30 -23.06 14.79 4.96
CA ARG A 30 -21.74 15.26 4.56
C ARG A 30 -20.81 14.10 4.17
N ALA A 31 -20.83 13.00 4.93
CA ALA A 31 -20.07 11.79 4.56
C ALA A 31 -20.54 11.22 3.22
N GLN A 32 -21.85 11.16 2.97
CA GLN A 32 -22.39 10.72 1.69
C GLN A 32 -21.94 11.63 0.53
N ALA A 33 -21.97 12.95 0.73
CA ALA A 33 -21.52 13.89 -0.29
C ALA A 33 -20.03 13.69 -0.65
N LEU A 34 -19.16 13.48 0.34
CA LEU A 34 -17.74 13.18 0.11
C LEU A 34 -17.55 11.81 -0.58
N PHE A 35 -18.37 10.82 -0.26
CA PHE A 35 -18.34 9.53 -0.94
C PHE A 35 -18.73 9.67 -2.43
N ASP A 36 -19.78 10.44 -2.71
CA ASP A 36 -20.28 10.66 -4.07
C ASP A 36 -19.28 11.43 -4.95
N THR A 37 -18.42 12.27 -4.36
CA THR A 37 -17.35 12.98 -5.04
C THR A 37 -16.01 12.23 -5.05
N CYS A 38 -15.95 11.06 -4.42
CA CYS A 38 -14.73 10.26 -4.21
C CYS A 38 -13.65 10.94 -3.35
N GLU A 39 -14.02 11.90 -2.49
CA GLU A 39 -13.10 12.69 -1.65
C GLU A 39 -13.04 12.16 -0.20
N ILE A 40 -13.90 11.19 0.15
CA ILE A 40 -13.98 10.65 1.52
C ILE A 40 -12.68 10.00 2.01
N TRP A 41 -11.76 9.62 1.12
CA TRP A 41 -10.48 8.99 1.44
C TRP A 41 -9.27 9.93 1.41
N ASP A 42 -9.46 11.23 1.13
CA ASP A 42 -8.35 12.15 0.85
C ASP A 42 -7.48 12.51 2.08
N ASP A 43 -7.87 12.08 3.28
CA ASP A 43 -7.17 12.36 4.55
C ASP A 43 -6.77 13.84 4.72
N THR A 44 -7.77 14.70 4.81
CA THR A 44 -7.57 16.15 4.98
C THR A 44 -7.75 16.58 6.43
N PRO A 45 -7.19 17.73 6.86
CA PRO A 45 -7.46 18.27 8.18
C PRO A 45 -8.95 18.50 8.48
N GLU A 46 -9.75 18.82 7.46
CA GLU A 46 -11.20 19.07 7.58
C GLU A 46 -12.03 17.78 7.67
N HIS A 47 -11.54 16.67 7.10
CA HIS A 47 -12.16 15.35 7.20
C HIS A 47 -11.09 14.24 7.27
N PRO A 48 -10.43 14.08 8.42
CA PRO A 48 -9.31 13.14 8.55
C PRO A 48 -9.78 11.71 8.35
N LEU A 49 -8.98 10.91 7.65
CA LEU A 49 -9.23 9.49 7.48
C LEU A 49 -8.77 8.77 8.75
N LEU A 50 -9.73 8.32 9.56
CA LEU A 50 -9.46 7.73 10.87
C LEU A 50 -9.22 6.22 10.80
N ARG A 51 -9.84 5.57 9.82
CA ARG A 51 -9.66 4.16 9.53
C ARG A 51 -9.93 3.90 8.06
N ASP A 52 -9.05 3.14 7.43
CA ASP A 52 -9.24 2.53 6.12
C ASP A 52 -8.50 1.19 6.16
N ASP A 53 -9.24 0.12 6.44
CA ASP A 53 -8.65 -1.20 6.63
C ASP A 53 -9.62 -2.31 6.21
N PHE A 54 -9.06 -3.49 5.95
CA PHE A 54 -9.82 -4.69 5.63
C PHE A 54 -9.66 -5.73 6.72
N ASP A 55 -10.77 -6.18 7.29
CA ASP A 55 -10.79 -7.30 8.25
C ASP A 55 -11.34 -8.55 7.58
N GLU A 56 -10.70 -9.70 7.81
CA GLU A 56 -11.24 -10.99 7.37
C GLU A 56 -12.62 -11.22 8.02
N ASP A 57 -13.60 -11.62 7.23
CA ASP A 57 -14.89 -12.06 7.77
C ASP A 57 -14.75 -13.48 8.33
N VAL A 58 -14.28 -13.56 9.58
CA VAL A 58 -14.05 -14.82 10.31
C VAL A 58 -15.33 -15.63 10.52
N ASP A 59 -16.50 -14.99 10.43
CA ASP A 59 -17.82 -15.63 10.61
C ASP A 59 -18.49 -16.00 9.28
N ALA A 60 -17.86 -15.70 8.13
CA ALA A 60 -18.37 -16.05 6.81
C ALA A 60 -18.53 -17.57 6.58
N GLY A 61 -17.98 -18.41 7.47
CA GLY A 61 -18.02 -19.86 7.37
C GLY A 61 -17.21 -20.43 6.20
N ALA A 62 -16.42 -19.59 5.53
CA ALA A 62 -15.54 -19.98 4.43
C ALA A 62 -14.17 -20.42 4.99
N ALA A 63 -13.86 -21.72 4.88
CA ALA A 63 -12.54 -22.21 5.22
C ALA A 63 -11.54 -21.81 4.12
N LEU A 64 -10.37 -21.27 4.52
CA LEU A 64 -9.27 -21.01 3.61
C LEU A 64 -8.90 -22.30 2.88
N THR A 65 -9.07 -22.31 1.56
CA THR A 65 -8.79 -23.47 0.71
C THR A 65 -7.89 -23.04 -0.45
N PHE A 66 -6.80 -23.78 -0.65
CA PHE A 66 -5.92 -23.56 -1.79
C PHE A 66 -6.44 -24.29 -3.02
N GLU A 67 -6.36 -23.62 -4.17
CA GLU A 67 -6.72 -24.18 -5.45
C GLU A 67 -5.63 -23.94 -6.50
N ILE A 68 -5.57 -24.84 -7.48
CA ILE A 68 -4.73 -24.64 -8.66
C ILE A 68 -5.47 -23.71 -9.61
N VAL A 69 -5.03 -22.46 -9.68
CA VAL A 69 -5.58 -21.43 -10.57
C VAL A 69 -5.10 -21.66 -12.02
N GLN A 70 -3.88 -22.15 -12.19
CA GLN A 70 -3.32 -22.44 -13.51
C GLN A 70 -2.29 -23.57 -13.44
N THR A 71 -2.31 -24.46 -14.44
CA THR A 71 -1.24 -25.44 -14.67
C THR A 71 -0.41 -24.99 -15.88
N ILE A 72 0.91 -25.04 -15.74
CA ILE A 72 1.88 -24.59 -16.74
C ILE A 72 2.81 -25.76 -17.05
N GLU A 73 3.14 -25.96 -18.33
CA GLU A 73 4.16 -26.93 -18.74
C GLU A 73 5.51 -26.62 -18.07
N THR A 74 6.38 -27.62 -17.89
CA THR A 74 7.68 -27.41 -17.19
C THR A 74 8.50 -26.29 -17.83
N GLU A 75 8.50 -26.24 -19.15
CA GLU A 75 9.24 -25.25 -19.95
C GLU A 75 8.50 -23.91 -20.10
N GLY A 76 7.25 -23.80 -19.64
CA GLY A 76 6.50 -22.55 -19.69
C GLY A 76 6.90 -21.58 -18.57
N ASP A 77 6.74 -20.29 -18.84
CA ASP A 77 6.96 -19.22 -17.86
C ASP A 77 5.73 -18.98 -16.99
N PHE A 78 5.96 -18.47 -15.77
CA PHE A 78 4.87 -17.95 -14.94
C PHE A 78 4.27 -16.69 -15.57
N PRO A 79 2.97 -16.41 -15.35
CA PRO A 79 2.37 -15.16 -15.82
C PRO A 79 3.08 -13.94 -15.23
N VAL A 80 3.05 -12.84 -15.99
CA VAL A 80 3.54 -11.55 -15.50
C VAL A 80 2.77 -11.16 -14.25
N SER A 81 3.48 -10.64 -13.23
CA SER A 81 2.85 -10.23 -11.97
C SER A 81 1.82 -9.12 -12.19
N ASP A 82 0.73 -9.19 -11.44
CA ASP A 82 -0.30 -8.17 -11.42
C ASP A 82 0.25 -6.80 -10.96
N SER A 83 -0.48 -5.74 -11.32
CA SER A 83 -0.22 -4.36 -10.91
C SER A 83 -0.07 -4.21 -9.39
N SER A 84 -0.84 -4.96 -8.58
CA SER A 84 -0.72 -4.97 -7.12
C SER A 84 0.69 -5.37 -6.64
N VAL A 85 1.34 -6.31 -7.30
CA VAL A 85 2.71 -6.74 -6.96
C VAL A 85 3.72 -5.68 -7.38
N LYS A 86 3.47 -4.96 -8.48
CA LYS A 86 4.31 -3.85 -8.91
C LYS A 86 4.22 -2.69 -7.90
N GLN A 87 3.01 -2.34 -7.47
CA GLN A 87 2.78 -1.34 -6.43
C GLN A 87 3.46 -1.73 -5.12
N LEU A 88 3.31 -3.00 -4.68
CA LEU A 88 3.97 -3.51 -3.47
C LEU A 88 5.51 -3.33 -3.53
N ARG A 89 6.12 -3.60 -4.69
CA ARG A 89 7.56 -3.41 -4.91
C ARG A 89 7.93 -1.93 -4.90
N SER A 90 7.12 -1.08 -5.53
CA SER A 90 7.30 0.38 -5.52
C SER A 90 7.31 0.91 -4.09
N ASP A 91 6.30 0.58 -3.28
CA ASP A 91 6.16 1.04 -1.89
C ASP A 91 7.30 0.54 -0.99
N ALA A 92 7.74 -0.71 -1.21
CA ALA A 92 8.88 -1.26 -0.49
C ALA A 92 10.17 -0.49 -0.79
N ARG A 93 10.40 -0.13 -2.06
CA ARG A 93 11.58 0.66 -2.48
C ARG A 93 11.50 2.09 -2.00
N ALA A 94 10.33 2.74 -2.05
CA ALA A 94 10.14 4.10 -1.53
C ALA A 94 10.44 4.16 -0.03
N ARG A 95 9.93 3.19 0.75
CA ARG A 95 10.24 3.07 2.18
C ARG A 95 11.73 2.79 2.44
N ALA A 96 12.38 1.98 1.60
CA ALA A 96 13.81 1.74 1.70
C ALA A 96 14.64 2.98 1.38
N ALA A 97 14.25 3.76 0.37
CA ALA A 97 14.88 5.03 0.02
C ALA A 97 14.81 6.04 1.17
N ALA A 98 13.64 6.20 1.79
CA ALA A 98 13.47 7.07 2.95
C ALA A 98 14.37 6.65 4.12
N ARG A 99 14.47 5.34 4.41
CA ARG A 99 15.39 4.83 5.44
C ARG A 99 16.86 5.08 5.09
N ALA A 100 17.26 4.84 3.85
CA ALA A 100 18.63 5.07 3.39
C ALA A 100 19.01 6.55 3.49
N LEU A 101 18.09 7.45 3.13
CA LEU A 101 18.28 8.90 3.26
C LEU A 101 18.53 9.29 4.72
N VAL A 102 17.67 8.85 5.64
CA VAL A 102 17.85 9.13 7.08
C VAL A 102 19.19 8.59 7.58
N ALA A 103 19.56 7.37 7.19
CA ALA A 103 20.83 6.76 7.58
C ALA A 103 22.05 7.54 7.06
N ALA A 104 22.02 8.03 5.82
CA ALA A 104 23.08 8.85 5.24
C ALA A 104 23.33 10.13 6.04
N TYR A 105 22.26 10.82 6.45
CA TYR A 105 22.36 12.02 7.28
C TYR A 105 22.91 11.71 8.67
N GLN A 106 22.42 10.65 9.33
CA GLN A 106 22.91 10.23 10.65
C GLN A 106 24.40 9.84 10.62
N GLN A 107 24.84 9.15 9.55
CA GLN A 107 26.24 8.80 9.35
C GLN A 107 27.10 10.05 9.10
N GLY A 108 26.60 11.00 8.31
CA GLY A 108 27.28 12.27 8.05
C GLY A 108 27.47 13.10 9.32
N GLU A 109 26.45 13.17 10.18
CA GLU A 109 26.55 13.81 11.50
C GLU A 109 27.63 13.16 12.36
N THR A 110 27.69 11.82 12.38
CA THR A 110 28.71 11.05 13.10
C THR A 110 30.12 11.32 12.54
N ASN A 111 30.23 11.57 11.24
CA ASN A 111 31.48 11.86 10.52
C ASN A 111 31.84 13.36 10.52
N GLY A 112 31.31 14.16 11.46
CA GLY A 112 31.64 15.57 11.61
C GLY A 112 30.85 16.51 10.69
N GLY A 113 29.67 16.08 10.25
CA GLY A 113 28.75 16.85 9.40
C GLY A 113 28.98 16.68 7.89
N SER A 114 29.84 15.74 7.48
CA SER A 114 30.11 15.45 6.07
C SER A 114 29.39 14.19 5.62
N ILE A 115 28.38 14.33 4.77
CA ILE A 115 27.67 13.21 4.14
C ILE A 115 28.48 12.71 2.94
N ASP A 116 28.59 11.39 2.80
CA ASP A 116 29.16 10.77 1.60
C ASP A 116 28.12 10.74 0.47
N TRP A 117 28.49 11.20 -0.72
CA TRP A 117 27.60 11.18 -1.88
C TRP A 117 27.14 9.77 -2.25
N SER A 118 27.97 8.75 -2.02
CA SER A 118 27.62 7.36 -2.30
C SER A 118 26.47 6.83 -1.42
N ASP A 119 26.33 7.37 -0.20
CA ASP A 119 25.20 7.05 0.68
C ASP A 119 23.90 7.68 0.15
N LEU A 120 23.99 8.90 -0.41
CA LEU A 120 22.86 9.57 -1.06
C LEU A 120 22.49 8.92 -2.40
N ASP A 121 23.47 8.46 -3.17
CA ASP A 121 23.25 7.73 -4.43
C ASP A 121 22.43 6.47 -4.19
N THR A 122 22.69 5.76 -3.09
CA THR A 122 21.90 4.58 -2.69
C THR A 122 20.44 4.92 -2.47
N ALA A 123 20.15 6.01 -1.73
CA ALA A 123 18.78 6.47 -1.50
C ALA A 123 18.10 6.92 -2.81
N TYR A 124 18.84 7.64 -3.67
CA TYR A 124 18.36 8.09 -4.96
C TYR A 124 17.99 6.93 -5.90
N GLU A 125 18.85 5.90 -6.01
CA GLU A 125 18.59 4.76 -6.89
C GLU A 125 17.38 3.95 -6.42
N LEU A 126 17.20 3.78 -5.10
CA LEU A 126 16.00 3.16 -4.53
C LEU A 126 14.74 3.97 -4.86
N ALA A 127 14.80 5.31 -4.72
CA ALA A 127 13.69 6.19 -5.06
C ALA A 127 13.37 6.12 -6.56
N ARG A 128 14.37 6.20 -7.44
CA ARG A 128 14.21 6.11 -8.89
C ARG A 128 13.58 4.77 -9.30
N ALA A 129 14.06 3.66 -8.73
CA ALA A 129 13.52 2.34 -8.99
C ALA A 129 12.10 2.13 -8.43
N SER A 130 11.66 2.91 -7.43
CA SER A 130 10.26 2.89 -6.98
C SER A 130 9.32 3.45 -8.05
N GLN A 131 9.76 4.46 -8.81
CA GLN A 131 8.97 5.13 -9.85
C GLN A 131 8.88 4.32 -11.15
N ALA A 132 9.91 3.53 -11.46
CA ALA A 132 9.97 2.75 -12.70
C ALA A 132 8.98 1.56 -12.76
N ASP A 133 8.47 1.11 -11.60
CA ASP A 133 7.51 0.02 -11.48
C ASP A 133 6.07 0.51 -11.23
N GLN A 134 5.78 1.81 -11.31
CA GLN A 134 4.41 2.29 -11.23
C GLN A 134 3.61 1.88 -12.49
N PRO A 135 2.33 1.48 -12.35
CA PRO A 135 1.49 1.04 -13.46
C PRO A 135 1.24 2.12 -14.52
#